data_AF-A0A6B3MQ42-F1
#
_entry.id   AF-A0A6B3MQ42-F1
#
_cell.length_a   1.000
_cell.length_b   1.000
_cell.length_c   1.000
_cell.angle_alpha   90.00
_cell.angle_beta   90.00
_cell.angle_gamma   90.00
#
_symmetry.space_group_name_H-M   'P 1'
#
loop_
_entity.id
_entity.type
_entity.pdbx_description
1 polymer ?
#
loop_
_entity_poly.entity_id
_entity_poly.type
_entity_poly.pdbx_seq_one_letter_code
_entity_poly.pdbx_strand_id
1 'polypeptide(L)'
;MLTNKIIAHRGASNCAKENTIEAYEKAIELGADFIEFDVRITKDGVLISHHDPMIANQAISQLRFAEINRIAGQQGFRVPTVEEILRLTRNKIKLAV
;
A
#
# COMPACT_ATOMS: atom_id res chain seq x y z
N MET A 1 17.40 -26.52 -6.99
CA MET A 1 16.14 -26.71 -6.22
C MET A 1 15.17 -25.61 -6.64
N LEU A 2 13.92 -25.96 -6.93
CA LEU A 2 12.84 -24.97 -7.08
C LEU A 2 12.42 -24.54 -5.68
N THR A 3 12.47 -23.24 -5.38
CA THR A 3 11.91 -22.69 -4.15
C THR A 3 10.60 -22.01 -4.46
N ASN A 4 9.57 -22.30 -3.66
CA ASN A 4 8.30 -21.59 -3.73
C ASN A 4 8.54 -20.11 -3.39
N LYS A 5 7.86 -19.23 -4.12
CA LYS A 5 7.90 -17.79 -3.89
C LYS A 5 6.77 -17.37 -2.97
N ILE A 6 7.05 -16.46 -2.05
CA ILE A 6 6.07 -15.92 -1.10
C ILE A 6 5.73 -14.48 -1.48
N ILE A 7 4.44 -14.22 -1.66
CA ILE A 7 3.89 -12.88 -1.91
C ILE A 7 3.13 -12.43 -0.66
N ALA A 8 3.53 -11.32 -0.07
CA ALA A 8 2.82 -10.70 1.04
C ALA A 8 1.64 -9.88 0.50
N HIS A 9 0.44 -10.46 0.55
CA HIS A 9 -0.81 -9.86 0.07
C HIS A 9 -1.16 -8.60 0.88
N ARG A 10 -1.11 -7.46 0.18
CA ARG A 10 -1.27 -6.08 0.69
C ARG A 10 -0.23 -5.72 1.76
N GLY A 11 0.97 -6.27 1.61
CA GLY A 11 2.03 -6.30 2.63
C GLY A 11 1.81 -7.41 3.66
N ALA A 12 2.51 -7.35 4.80
CA ALA A 12 2.27 -8.27 5.91
C ALA A 12 1.02 -7.85 6.69
N SER A 13 -0.15 -7.95 6.03
CA SER A 13 -1.46 -7.43 6.48
C SER A 13 -1.98 -8.05 7.79
N ASN A 14 -1.45 -9.21 8.20
CA ASN A 14 -1.70 -9.80 9.51
C ASN A 14 -0.88 -9.16 10.65
N CYS A 15 0.17 -8.40 10.32
CA CYS A 15 1.10 -7.80 11.29
C CYS A 15 0.94 -6.28 11.39
N ALA A 16 0.55 -5.62 10.30
CA ALA A 16 0.26 -4.20 10.24
C ALA A 16 -0.90 -3.96 9.29
N LYS A 17 -1.47 -2.75 9.29
CA LYS A 17 -2.61 -2.42 8.43
C LYS A 17 -2.23 -2.66 6.96
N GLU A 18 -3.09 -3.38 6.23
CA GLU A 18 -2.92 -3.60 4.80
C GLU A 18 -2.70 -2.29 4.03
N ASN A 19 -1.98 -2.38 2.91
CA ASN A 19 -1.71 -1.27 2.01
C ASN A 19 -0.99 -0.05 2.66
N THR A 20 -0.22 -0.24 3.74
CA THR A 20 0.59 0.82 4.35
C THR A 20 2.09 0.54 4.30
N ILE A 21 2.90 1.59 4.50
CA ILE A 21 4.37 1.49 4.56
C ILE A 21 4.80 0.48 5.63
N GLU A 22 4.14 0.48 6.78
CA GLU A 22 4.44 -0.41 7.91
C GLU A 22 4.21 -1.88 7.54
N ALA A 23 3.16 -2.20 6.76
CA ALA A 23 2.94 -3.56 6.28
C ALA A 23 3.99 -4.00 5.25
N TYR A 24 4.48 -3.08 4.42
CA TYR A 24 5.54 -3.37 3.46
C TYR A 24 6.90 -3.54 4.12
N GLU A 25 7.25 -2.68 5.08
CA GLU A 25 8.45 -2.83 5.91
C GLU A 25 8.44 -4.15 6.65
N LYS A 26 7.29 -4.55 7.21
CA LYS A 26 7.17 -5.82 7.91
C LYS A 26 7.29 -7.02 6.96
N ALA A 27 6.76 -6.94 5.75
CA ALA A 27 6.95 -7.99 4.75
C ALA A 27 8.43 -8.15 4.33
N ILE A 28 9.16 -7.04 4.21
CA ILE A 28 10.61 -7.04 3.96
C ILE A 28 11.35 -7.69 5.14
N GLU A 29 11.03 -7.30 6.37
CA GLU A 29 11.63 -7.85 7.60
C GLU A 29 11.41 -9.36 7.73
N LEU A 30 10.21 -9.84 7.37
CA LEU A 30 9.85 -11.26 7.40
C LEU A 30 10.43 -12.07 6.23
N GLY A 31 11.10 -11.42 5.27
CA GLY A 31 11.79 -12.09 4.17
C GLY A 31 10.88 -12.59 3.05
N ALA A 32 9.74 -11.93 2.80
CA ALA A 32 8.91 -12.23 1.64
C ALA A 32 9.67 -11.97 0.32
N ASP A 33 9.38 -12.74 -0.73
CA ASP A 33 9.98 -12.50 -2.05
C ASP A 33 9.36 -11.28 -2.76
N PHE A 34 8.07 -11.07 -2.53
CA PHE A 34 7.27 -9.98 -3.10
C PHE A 34 6.37 -9.35 -2.04
N ILE A 35 6.07 -8.06 -2.21
CA ILE A 35 4.83 -7.48 -1.70
C ILE A 35 3.83 -7.35 -2.84
N GLU A 36 2.55 -7.56 -2.54
CA GLU A 36 1.44 -7.14 -3.39
C GLU A 36 0.80 -5.89 -2.80
N PHE A 37 0.31 -4.98 -3.65
CA PHE A 37 -0.42 -3.79 -3.25
C PHE A 37 -1.41 -3.34 -4.33
N ASP A 38 -2.51 -2.75 -3.88
CA ASP A 38 -3.56 -2.24 -4.75
C ASP A 38 -3.25 -0.82 -5.24
N VAL A 39 -3.65 -0.45 -6.46
CA VAL A 39 -3.47 0.92 -6.98
C VAL A 39 -4.80 1.59 -7.28
N ARG A 40 -4.94 2.84 -6.81
CA ARG A 40 -6.04 3.74 -7.14
C ARG A 40 -5.50 5.11 -7.57
N ILE A 41 -6.31 5.86 -8.31
CA ILE A 41 -5.99 7.23 -8.72
C ILE A 41 -6.90 8.24 -8.01
N THR A 42 -6.31 9.28 -7.45
CA THR A 42 -7.04 10.39 -6.81
C THR A 42 -7.61 11.36 -7.84
N LYS A 43 -8.50 12.26 -7.39
CA LYS A 43 -9.03 13.36 -8.22
C LYS A 43 -7.93 14.24 -8.82
N ASP A 44 -6.83 14.43 -8.11
CA ASP A 44 -5.68 15.22 -8.54
C ASP A 44 -4.56 14.38 -9.19
N GLY A 45 -4.87 13.16 -9.63
CA GLY A 45 -3.98 12.35 -10.47
C GLY A 45 -2.86 11.62 -9.73
N VAL A 46 -2.91 11.55 -8.40
CA VAL A 46 -1.92 10.85 -7.59
C VAL A 46 -2.25 9.36 -7.55
N LEU A 47 -1.27 8.50 -7.87
CA LEU A 47 -1.40 7.06 -7.69
C LEU A 47 -1.11 6.70 -6.23
N ILE A 48 -2.07 6.06 -5.58
CA ILE A 48 -2.03 5.68 -4.17
C ILE A 48 -2.24 4.19 -3.99
N SER A 49 -1.84 3.68 -2.82
CA SER A 49 -2.11 2.31 -2.42
C SER A 49 -3.25 2.20 -1.43
N HIS A 50 -4.37 1.64 -1.90
CA HIS A 50 -5.60 1.46 -1.13
C HIS A 50 -6.52 0.49 -1.88
N HIS A 51 -7.03 -0.55 -1.21
CA HIS A 51 -7.82 -1.60 -1.85
C HIS A 51 -9.18 -1.10 -2.34
N ASP A 52 -10.03 -0.64 -1.43
CA ASP A 52 -11.42 -0.30 -1.74
C ASP A 52 -11.52 0.95 -2.63
N PRO A 53 -12.53 1.05 -3.51
CA PRO A 53 -12.74 2.27 -4.31
C PRO A 53 -13.22 3.46 -3.46
N MET A 54 -13.54 3.23 -2.18
CA MET A 54 -14.14 4.19 -1.26
C MET A 54 -13.30 4.33 0.02
N ILE A 55 -13.35 5.50 0.63
CA ILE A 55 -12.88 5.76 2.00
C ILE A 55 -13.92 6.61 2.71
N ALA A 56 -14.37 6.19 3.90
CA ALA A 56 -15.43 6.87 4.66
C ALA A 56 -16.65 7.24 3.80
N ASN A 57 -17.16 6.28 3.01
CA ASN A 57 -18.30 6.43 2.09
C ASN A 57 -18.11 7.48 0.97
N GLN A 58 -16.87 7.86 0.67
CA GLN A 58 -16.55 8.76 -0.44
C GLN A 58 -15.62 8.06 -1.43
N ALA A 59 -15.88 8.24 -2.73
CA ALA A 59 -15.07 7.63 -3.78
C ALA A 59 -13.67 8.26 -3.81
N ILE A 60 -12.62 7.43 -3.83
CA ILE A 60 -11.22 7.86 -3.93
C ILE A 60 -11.00 8.76 -5.15
N SER A 61 -11.65 8.43 -6.28
CA SER A 61 -11.57 9.18 -7.53
C SER A 61 -12.15 10.60 -7.45
N GLN A 62 -12.89 10.92 -6.38
CA GLN A 62 -13.49 12.23 -6.14
C GLN A 62 -12.76 13.07 -5.09
N LEU A 63 -11.73 12.50 -4.46
CA LEU A 63 -10.94 13.16 -3.41
C LEU A 63 -9.52 13.42 -3.87
N ARG A 64 -8.92 14.51 -3.39
CA ARG A 64 -7.49 14.80 -3.53
C ARG A 64 -6.68 13.97 -2.56
N PHE A 65 -5.41 13.73 -2.87
CA PHE A 65 -4.50 12.96 -2.00
C PHE A 65 -4.45 13.48 -0.56
N ALA A 66 -4.41 14.79 -0.37
CA ALA A 66 -4.38 15.42 0.96
C ALA A 66 -5.68 15.20 1.75
N GLU A 67 -6.84 15.13 1.07
CA GLU A 67 -8.13 14.87 1.71
C GLU A 67 -8.23 13.42 2.16
N ILE A 68 -7.79 12.48 1.31
CA ILE A 68 -7.72 11.05 1.62
C ILE A 68 -6.84 10.83 2.85
N ASN A 69 -5.64 11.42 2.90
CA ASN A 69 -4.75 11.26 4.05
C ASN A 69 -5.25 11.95 5.32
N ARG A 70 -6.04 13.03 5.21
CA ARG A 70 -6.74 13.59 6.38
C ARG A 70 -7.77 12.60 6.95
N ILE A 71 -8.57 11.96 6.08
CA ILE A 71 -9.57 10.97 6.49
C ILE A 71 -8.89 9.72 7.06
N ALA A 72 -7.89 9.17 6.37
CA ALA A 72 -7.11 8.02 6.84
C ALA A 72 -6.43 8.31 8.19
N GLY A 73 -5.89 9.52 8.36
CA GLY A 73 -5.25 9.94 9.61
C GLY A 73 -6.22 9.94 10.80
N GLN A 74 -7.49 10.32 10.59
CA GLN A 74 -8.54 10.22 11.62
C GLN A 74 -8.86 8.75 11.99
N GLN A 75 -8.53 7.81 11.11
CA GLN A 75 -8.66 6.36 11.33
C GLN A 75 -7.35 5.70 11.77
N GLY A 76 -6.30 6.49 12.04
CA GLY A 76 -5.03 6.02 12.59
C GLY A 76 -4.05 5.43 11.59
N PHE A 77 -4.16 5.76 10.30
CA PHE A 77 -3.19 5.31 9.29
C PHE A 77 -2.92 6.34 8.20
N ARG A 78 -1.90 6.08 7.39
CA ARG A 78 -1.54 6.90 6.23
C ARG A 78 -1.64 6.07 4.97
N VAL A 79 -2.20 6.65 3.91
CA VAL A 79 -2.25 6.04 2.58
C VAL A 79 -0.99 6.45 1.82
N PRO A 80 -0.09 5.52 1.46
CA PRO A 80 1.11 5.85 0.72
C PRO A 80 0.84 6.06 -0.77
N THR A 81 1.70 6.84 -1.43
CA THR A 81 1.74 6.91 -2.89
C THR A 81 2.51 5.73 -3.48
N VAL A 82 2.27 5.41 -4.75
CA VAL A 82 3.07 4.41 -5.48
C VAL A 82 4.55 4.83 -5.51
N GLU A 83 4.85 6.13 -5.61
CA GLU A 83 6.23 6.62 -5.57
C GLU A 83 6.92 6.31 -4.23
N GLU A 84 6.22 6.49 -3.10
CA GLU A 84 6.74 6.14 -1.77
C GLU A 84 7.03 4.64 -1.66
N ILE A 85 6.14 3.79 -2.19
CA ILE A 85 6.34 2.34 -2.24
C ILE A 85 7.56 1.97 -3.10
N LEU A 86 7.71 2.58 -4.28
CA LEU A 86 8.86 2.35 -5.15
C LEU A 86 10.18 2.78 -4.49
N ARG A 87 10.19 3.89 -3.75
CA ARG A 87 11.36 4.33 -2.97
C ARG A 87 11.68 3.37 -1.84
N LEU A 88 10.66 2.93 -1.09
CA LEU A 88 10.82 2.02 0.04
C LEU A 88 11.42 0.67 -0.40
N THR A 89 10.88 0.10 -1.48
CA THR A 89 11.13 -1.28 -1.91
C THR A 89 12.33 -1.43 -2.85
N ARG A 90 12.85 -0.32 -3.40
CA ARG A 90 14.02 -0.31 -4.27
C ARG A 90 15.16 -1.12 -3.66
N ASN A 91 15.58 -2.16 -4.39
CA ASN A 91 16.66 -3.09 -4.03
C ASN A 91 16.43 -3.91 -2.73
N LYS A 92 15.19 -3.98 -2.23
CA LYS A 92 14.85 -4.72 -1.00
C LYS A 92 13.91 -5.89 -1.23
N ILE A 93 12.92 -5.72 -2.10
CA ILE A 93 11.86 -6.73 -2.35
C ILE A 93 11.28 -6.53 -3.74
N LYS A 94 10.68 -7.58 -4.32
CA LYS A 94 9.97 -7.46 -5.60
C LYS A 94 8.54 -6.98 -5.39
N LEU A 95 7.92 -6.49 -6.45
CA LEU A 95 6.56 -5.95 -6.42
C LEU A 95 5.63 -6.82 -7.28
N ALA A 96 4.41 -7.00 -6.78
CA ALA A 96 3.24 -7.47 -7.52
C ALA A 96 2.14 -6.40 -7.36
N VAL A 97 1.38 -6.15 -8.43
CA VAL A 97 0.29 -5.15 -8.49
C VAL A 97 -0.87 -5.78 -9.23
#